data_AF-R1F594-F1
#
_entry.id   AF-R1F594-F1
#
_cell.length_a   1.000
_cell.length_b   1.000
_cell.length_c   1.000
_cell.angle_alpha   90.00
_cell.angle_beta   90.00
_cell.angle_gamma   90.00
#
_symmetry.space_group_name_H-M   'P 1'
#
loop_
_entity.id
_entity.type
_entity.pdbx_description
1 polymer ?
#
loop_
_entity_poly.entity_id
_entity_poly.type
_entity_poly.pdbx_seq_one_letter_code
_entity_poly.pdbx_strand_id
1 'polypeptide(L)'
;MSGFWGLEVKPGAKPTPLRKQPGEMVMVLKQAALAPTGKLSADPSVLSVSVGSDTNERFVLCHLASGKCEQWAIDLGFGPDEEVNFHLTGKCAVHLTGFYEMDDDSDDEDEMDSEEEEMARMQKQKTEAKPTPTPKQAAAAKPQPAGAGTPGAAGWTAAQEAALKKAAAATDASTPNRWAKVAEKVGGGKSKDACKKHFKELGAK
;
A
#
# COMPACT_ATOMS: atom_id res chain seq x y z
N MET A 1 3.99 -0.29 -15.44
CA MET A 1 4.07 -1.65 -16.04
C MET A 1 4.46 -2.62 -14.94
N SER A 2 3.63 -3.60 -14.58
CA SER A 2 3.94 -4.55 -13.51
C SER A 2 4.68 -5.78 -14.04
N GLY A 3 5.78 -6.18 -13.39
CA GLY A 3 6.60 -7.33 -13.81
C GLY A 3 6.56 -8.48 -12.80
N PHE A 4 6.40 -9.72 -13.23
CA PHE A 4 6.48 -10.89 -12.35
C PHE A 4 7.90 -11.11 -11.81
N TRP A 5 8.00 -11.57 -10.56
CA TRP A 5 9.25 -12.09 -10.02
C TRP A 5 9.04 -13.36 -9.20
N GLY A 6 10.12 -14.13 -9.10
CA GLY A 6 10.20 -15.31 -8.25
C GLY A 6 11.60 -15.48 -7.66
N LEU A 7 11.65 -16.03 -6.44
CA LEU A 7 12.87 -16.34 -5.72
C LEU A 7 12.74 -17.68 -5.01
N GLU A 8 13.72 -18.56 -5.17
CA GLU A 8 13.82 -19.78 -4.36
C GLU A 8 14.74 -19.54 -3.16
N VAL A 9 14.17 -19.61 -1.96
CA VAL A 9 14.90 -19.53 -0.70
C VAL A 9 15.24 -20.95 -0.27
N LYS A 10 16.53 -21.25 -0.15
CA LYS A 10 17.02 -22.56 0.33
C LYS A 10 17.25 -22.51 1.85
N PRO A 11 17.01 -23.61 2.57
CA PRO A 11 17.32 -23.66 3.99
C PRO A 11 18.82 -23.49 4.22
N GLY A 12 19.21 -22.70 5.21
CA GLY A 12 20.62 -22.51 5.52
C GLY A 12 20.90 -21.34 6.46
N ALA A 13 22.17 -21.24 6.87
CA ALA A 13 22.64 -20.18 7.75
C ALA A 13 22.80 -18.81 7.05
N LYS A 14 22.92 -18.81 5.71
CA LYS A 14 23.10 -17.59 4.93
C LYS A 14 21.74 -17.05 4.49
N PRO A 15 21.48 -15.74 4.66
CA PRO A 15 20.28 -15.13 4.09
C PRO A 15 20.31 -15.19 2.57
N THR A 16 19.13 -15.27 1.98
CA THR A 16 18.94 -15.08 0.55
C THR A 16 18.53 -13.63 0.31
N PRO A 17 19.44 -12.78 -0.23
CA PRO A 17 19.11 -11.39 -0.50
C PRO A 17 18.09 -11.31 -1.62
N LEU A 18 17.19 -10.34 -1.50
CA LEU A 18 16.27 -10.04 -2.57
C LEU A 18 17.01 -9.38 -3.73
N ARG A 19 16.69 -9.80 -4.96
CA ARG A 19 17.28 -9.20 -6.15
C ARG A 19 16.72 -7.79 -6.35
N LYS A 20 17.60 -6.79 -6.25
CA LYS A 20 17.28 -5.41 -6.63
C LYS A 20 17.06 -5.34 -8.14
N GLN A 21 15.94 -4.74 -8.56
CA GLN A 21 15.74 -4.36 -9.95
C GLN A 21 16.24 -2.93 -10.16
N PRO A 22 16.76 -2.59 -11.35
CA PRO A 22 17.00 -1.20 -11.72
C PRO A 22 15.67 -0.45 -11.83
N GLY A 23 15.58 0.72 -11.21
CA GLY A 23 14.38 1.57 -11.21
C GLY A 23 13.70 1.65 -9.83
N GLU A 24 12.92 2.71 -9.63
CA GLU A 24 12.15 2.97 -8.39
C GLU A 24 10.89 2.08 -8.33
N MET A 25 11.05 0.78 -8.51
CA MET A 25 9.94 -0.17 -8.44
C MET A 25 9.79 -0.74 -7.04
N VAL A 26 8.57 -0.72 -6.52
CA VAL A 26 8.19 -1.39 -5.28
C VAL A 26 8.02 -2.88 -5.57
N MET A 27 8.66 -3.73 -4.76
CA MET A 27 8.47 -5.17 -4.87
C MET A 27 7.36 -5.63 -3.93
N VAL A 28 6.33 -6.28 -4.48
CA VAL A 28 5.25 -6.86 -3.69
C VAL A 28 5.38 -8.37 -3.64
N LEU A 29 5.59 -8.93 -2.44
CA LEU A 29 5.54 -10.36 -2.15
C LEU A 29 4.08 -10.79 -1.97
N LYS A 30 3.63 -11.72 -2.81
CA LYS A 30 2.25 -12.21 -2.82
C LYS A 30 2.09 -13.63 -2.28
N GLN A 31 3.12 -14.46 -2.39
CA GLN A 31 2.98 -15.89 -2.14
C GLN A 31 4.29 -16.53 -1.67
N ALA A 32 4.19 -17.43 -0.70
CA ALA A 32 5.27 -18.33 -0.26
C ALA A 32 4.80 -19.80 -0.29
N ALA A 33 5.38 -20.63 -1.16
CA ALA A 33 5.02 -22.04 -1.34
C ALA A 33 6.23 -22.96 -1.12
N LEU A 34 6.01 -24.15 -0.54
CA LEU A 34 7.02 -25.18 -0.48
C LEU A 34 7.44 -25.58 -1.89
N ALA A 35 8.75 -25.58 -2.14
CA ALA A 35 9.29 -26.04 -3.41
C ALA A 35 9.04 -27.56 -3.55
N PRO A 36 8.61 -28.05 -4.73
CA PRO A 36 8.38 -29.48 -4.96
C PRO A 36 9.68 -30.29 -5.08
N THR A 37 10.83 -29.62 -5.01
CA THR A 37 12.16 -30.20 -5.19
C THR A 37 12.76 -30.64 -3.86
N GLY A 38 12.87 -31.95 -3.66
CA GLY A 38 13.54 -32.58 -2.52
C GLY A 38 12.65 -33.53 -1.72
N LYS A 39 13.20 -34.09 -0.64
CA LYS A 39 12.42 -34.92 0.28
C LYS A 39 11.53 -34.01 1.13
N LEU A 40 10.23 -34.03 0.86
CA LEU A 40 9.24 -33.31 1.67
C LEU A 40 9.36 -33.74 3.12
N SER A 41 9.48 -32.75 4.00
CA SER A 41 9.57 -32.93 5.43
C SER A 41 8.22 -32.64 6.06
N ALA A 42 7.83 -33.45 7.04
CA ALA A 42 6.69 -33.16 7.90
C ALA A 42 7.02 -32.05 8.92
N ASP A 43 8.30 -31.83 9.22
CA ASP A 43 8.75 -30.73 10.08
C ASP A 43 8.51 -29.39 9.37
N PRO A 44 7.96 -28.37 10.08
CA PRO A 44 7.66 -27.09 9.49
C PRO A 44 8.93 -26.33 9.08
N SER A 45 8.92 -25.79 7.87
CA SER A 45 9.84 -24.75 7.42
C SER A 45 9.32 -23.38 7.87
N VAL A 46 10.19 -22.58 8.49
CA VAL A 46 9.87 -21.23 8.98
C VAL A 46 10.56 -20.22 8.07
N LEU A 47 9.74 -19.42 7.38
CA LEU A 47 10.20 -18.31 6.55
C LEU A 47 10.20 -17.03 7.41
N SER A 48 11.31 -16.31 7.38
CA SER A 48 11.47 -15.03 8.06
C SER A 48 12.18 -14.01 7.16
N VAL A 49 12.03 -12.73 7.49
CA VAL A 49 12.59 -11.61 6.75
C VAL A 49 13.33 -10.67 7.70
N SER A 50 14.44 -10.10 7.23
CA SER A 50 15.11 -8.95 7.85
C SER A 50 15.20 -7.83 6.83
N VAL A 51 14.95 -6.59 7.26
CA VAL A 51 14.94 -5.39 6.41
C VAL A 51 15.96 -4.39 6.93
N GLY A 52 16.80 -3.88 6.05
CA GLY A 52 17.92 -2.99 6.37
C GLY A 52 19.23 -3.75 6.55
N SER A 53 20.23 -3.06 7.09
CA SER A 53 21.60 -3.58 7.24
C SER A 53 21.77 -4.59 8.37
N ASP A 54 20.85 -4.61 9.34
CA ASP A 54 20.85 -5.58 10.43
C ASP A 54 20.08 -6.84 10.02
N THR A 55 20.81 -7.96 9.88
CA THR A 55 20.23 -9.28 9.55
C THR A 55 19.98 -10.16 10.78
N ASN A 56 20.22 -9.61 11.98
CA ASN A 56 20.01 -10.27 13.26
C ASN A 56 18.56 -10.07 13.73
N GLU A 57 17.99 -8.90 13.50
CA GLU A 57 16.56 -8.67 13.70
C GLU A 57 15.74 -9.30 12.57
N ARG A 58 14.94 -10.33 12.91
CA ARG A 58 14.18 -11.14 11.95
C ARG A 58 12.73 -11.25 12.37
N PHE A 59 11.83 -11.11 11.41
CA PHE A 59 10.40 -11.25 11.60
C PHE A 59 9.88 -12.48 10.86
N VAL A 60 9.11 -13.33 11.54
CA VAL A 60 8.54 -14.53 10.95
C VAL A 60 7.37 -14.15 10.03
N LEU A 61 7.42 -14.63 8.79
CA LEU A 61 6.35 -14.43 7.79
C LEU A 61 5.32 -15.56 7.86
N CYS A 62 5.77 -16.81 7.84
CA CYS A 62 4.88 -17.98 7.87
C CYS A 62 5.59 -19.27 8.28
N HIS A 63 4.79 -20.27 8.65
CA HIS A 63 5.22 -21.64 8.87
C HIS A 63 4.58 -22.53 7.78
N LEU A 64 5.40 -23.27 7.04
CA LEU A 64 4.96 -24.14 5.96
C LEU A 64 5.34 -25.59 6.27
N ALA A 65 4.40 -26.52 6.14
CA ALA A 65 4.62 -27.95 6.40
C ALA A 65 3.88 -28.80 5.38
N SER A 66 4.56 -29.82 4.84
CA SER A 66 3.96 -30.70 3.84
C SER A 66 2.75 -31.45 4.39
N GLY A 67 1.68 -31.56 3.58
CA GLY A 67 0.42 -32.17 3.97
C GLY A 67 -0.41 -31.41 5.01
N LYS A 68 0.01 -30.20 5.41
CA LYS A 68 -0.75 -29.32 6.34
C LYS A 68 -0.96 -27.93 5.76
N CYS A 69 0.13 -27.24 5.46
CA CYS A 69 0.11 -25.88 4.93
C CYS A 69 1.32 -25.73 4.00
N GLU A 70 1.09 -25.99 2.72
CA GLU A 70 2.17 -26.02 1.72
C GLU A 70 2.35 -24.68 1.01
N GLN A 71 1.37 -23.79 1.15
CA GLN A 71 1.38 -22.45 0.58
C GLN A 71 0.72 -21.45 1.53
N TRP A 72 1.22 -20.22 1.51
CA TRP A 72 0.66 -19.10 2.25
C TRP A 72 0.56 -17.87 1.34
N ALA A 73 -0.52 -17.11 1.49
CA ALA A 73 -0.70 -15.83 0.83
C ALA A 73 -0.15 -14.72 1.72
N ILE A 74 0.66 -13.84 1.15
CA ILE A 74 1.32 -12.74 1.85
C ILE A 74 0.99 -11.47 1.06
N ASP A 75 0.92 -10.32 1.72
CA ASP A 75 0.83 -9.05 1.00
C ASP A 75 1.76 -8.05 1.67
N LEU A 76 3.01 -8.04 1.22
CA LEU A 76 4.06 -7.19 1.76
C LEU A 76 4.78 -6.49 0.61
N GLY A 77 4.78 -5.16 0.65
CA GLY A 77 5.57 -4.31 -0.24
C GLY A 77 6.93 -4.00 0.38
N PHE A 78 7.96 -3.99 -0.46
CA PHE A 78 9.31 -3.57 -0.12
C PHE A 78 9.74 -2.46 -1.07
N GLY A 79 10.24 -1.36 -0.51
CA GLY A 79 10.68 -0.20 -1.27
C GLY A 79 12.00 -0.45 -2.03
N PRO A 80 12.30 0.36 -3.06
CA PRO A 80 13.51 0.18 -3.88
C PRO A 80 14.82 0.34 -3.09
N ASP A 81 14.80 1.17 -2.03
CA ASP A 81 15.97 1.42 -1.17
C ASP A 81 16.13 0.41 -0.03
N GLU A 82 15.15 -0.46 0.19
CA GLU A 82 15.18 -1.41 1.29
C GLU A 82 16.09 -2.62 0.98
N GLU A 83 17.00 -2.93 1.91
CA GLU A 83 17.79 -4.15 1.83
C GLU A 83 17.03 -5.32 2.47
N VAL A 84 16.39 -6.14 1.63
CA VAL A 84 15.56 -7.24 2.09
C VAL A 84 16.32 -8.57 2.02
N ASN A 85 16.32 -9.30 3.13
CA ASN A 85 16.97 -10.59 3.25
C ASN A 85 15.98 -11.64 3.78
N PHE A 86 15.82 -12.73 3.05
CA PHE A 86 14.98 -13.85 3.46
C PHE A 86 15.81 -14.93 4.16
N HIS A 87 15.28 -15.45 5.25
CA HIS A 87 15.89 -16.50 6.06
C HIS A 87 14.93 -17.67 6.15
N LEU A 88 15.46 -18.87 5.91
CA LEU A 88 14.67 -20.10 5.94
C LEU A 88 15.30 -21.11 6.87
N THR A 89 14.53 -21.48 7.91
CA THR A 89 14.86 -22.57 8.82
C THR A 89 13.99 -23.76 8.47
N GLY A 90 14.57 -24.96 8.35
CA GLY A 90 13.83 -26.17 8.01
C GLY A 90 14.58 -27.05 7.02
N LYS A 91 13.86 -27.94 6.35
CA LYS A 91 14.41 -28.93 5.41
C LYS A 91 13.97 -28.71 3.97
N CYS A 92 12.83 -28.06 3.75
CA CYS A 92 12.28 -27.81 2.43
C CYS A 92 12.52 -26.37 2.00
N ALA A 93 12.98 -26.17 0.76
CA ALA A 93 13.07 -24.86 0.14
C ALA A 93 11.67 -24.26 -0.08
N VAL A 94 11.62 -22.94 -0.22
CA VAL A 94 10.38 -22.18 -0.41
C VAL A 94 10.51 -21.31 -1.65
N HIS A 95 9.53 -21.37 -2.54
CA HIS A 95 9.34 -20.43 -3.64
C HIS A 95 8.55 -19.23 -3.15
N LEU A 96 9.15 -18.05 -3.34
CA LEU A 96 8.52 -16.76 -3.15
C LEU A 96 8.15 -16.20 -4.50
N THR A 97 6.94 -15.69 -4.65
CA THR A 97 6.49 -15.05 -5.89
C THR A 97 5.72 -13.77 -5.62
N GLY A 98 5.73 -12.90 -6.63
CA GLY A 98 5.09 -11.61 -6.55
C GLY A 98 5.23 -10.82 -7.84
N PHE A 99 5.03 -9.52 -7.73
CA PHE A 99 5.22 -8.59 -8.84
C PHE A 99 5.96 -7.33 -8.39
N TYR A 100 6.52 -6.62 -9.36
CA TYR A 100 7.00 -5.25 -9.20
C TYR A 100 5.88 -4.30 -9.60
N GLU A 101 5.67 -3.25 -8.81
CA GLU A 101 4.82 -2.11 -9.12
C GLU A 101 5.69 -0.86 -9.28
N MET A 102 5.28 0.08 -10.13
CA MET A 102 5.89 1.40 -10.14
C MET A 102 5.50 2.11 -8.85
N ASP A 103 6.41 2.88 -8.28
CA ASP A 103 6.04 3.84 -7.25
C ASP A 103 5.22 4.96 -7.93
N ASP A 104 3.89 4.90 -7.80
CA ASP A 104 2.94 5.83 -8.43
C ASP A 104 3.04 7.25 -7.83
N ASP A 105 3.92 7.44 -6.84
CA ASP A 105 4.28 8.76 -6.29
C ASP A 105 5.20 9.58 -7.24
N SER A 106 5.53 9.05 -8.43
CA SER A 106 5.98 9.90 -9.55
C SER A 106 4.76 10.57 -10.19
N ASP A 107 4.13 11.48 -9.45
CA ASP A 107 3.20 12.46 -10.02
C ASP A 107 3.97 13.21 -11.13
N ASP A 108 3.70 12.88 -12.39
CA ASP A 108 3.86 13.79 -13.52
C ASP A 108 2.94 15.00 -13.20
N GLU A 109 3.44 15.96 -12.43
CA GLU A 109 2.81 17.27 -12.20
C GLU A 109 2.87 18.17 -13.46
N ASP A 110 2.61 17.64 -14.65
CA ASP A 110 2.67 18.40 -15.91
C ASP A 110 1.45 18.10 -16.81
N GLU A 111 0.24 18.50 -16.40
CA GLU A 111 -0.80 18.96 -17.34
C GLU A 111 -1.94 19.68 -16.61
N MET A 112 -1.69 20.91 -16.15
CA MET A 112 -2.76 21.81 -15.73
C MET A 112 -2.51 23.22 -16.29
N ASP A 113 -2.81 23.41 -17.58
CA ASP A 113 -3.25 24.72 -18.07
C ASP A 113 -4.04 24.60 -19.39
N SER A 114 -5.36 24.43 -19.33
CA SER A 114 -6.25 24.60 -20.49
C SER A 114 -7.71 24.95 -20.14
N GLU A 115 -8.03 25.25 -18.87
CA GLU A 115 -9.43 25.52 -18.46
C GLU A 115 -9.80 27.01 -18.50
N GLU A 116 -8.81 27.92 -18.58
CA GLU A 116 -9.05 29.37 -18.61
C GLU A 116 -9.52 29.87 -20.00
N GLU A 117 -9.12 29.20 -21.09
CA GLU A 117 -9.55 29.58 -22.46
C GLU A 117 -10.99 29.16 -22.82
N GLU A 118 -11.57 28.13 -22.19
CA GLU A 118 -12.95 27.69 -22.46
C GLU A 118 -14.00 28.61 -21.79
N MET A 119 -13.70 29.11 -20.59
CA MET A 119 -14.60 29.99 -19.82
C MET A 119 -14.77 31.37 -20.46
N ALA A 120 -13.78 31.82 -21.23
CA ALA A 120 -13.85 33.06 -22.01
C ALA A 120 -14.75 32.94 -23.26
N ARG A 121 -14.89 31.73 -23.84
CA ARG A 121 -15.76 31.49 -25.00
C ARG A 121 -17.23 31.38 -24.60
N MET A 122 -17.53 30.77 -23.46
CA MET A 122 -18.91 30.54 -23.01
C MET A 122 -19.63 31.83 -22.57
N GLN A 123 -18.92 32.82 -22.04
CA GLN A 123 -19.52 34.09 -21.61
C GLN A 123 -20.02 34.97 -22.77
N LYS A 124 -19.55 34.74 -24.00
CA LYS A 124 -19.97 35.52 -25.16
C LYS A 124 -21.30 35.06 -25.78
N GLN A 125 -21.89 33.96 -25.32
CA GLN A 125 -23.09 33.36 -25.93
C GLN A 125 -24.34 33.38 -25.04
N LYS A 126 -24.33 34.08 -23.90
CA LYS A 126 -25.46 34.13 -22.96
C LYS A 126 -26.18 35.48 -22.95
N THR A 127 -26.61 35.93 -24.13
CA THR A 127 -27.60 37.00 -24.28
C THR A 127 -28.58 36.59 -25.36
N GLU A 128 -29.63 35.85 -24.95
CA GLU A 128 -31.02 35.89 -25.43
C GLU A 128 -31.80 34.68 -24.86
N ALA A 129 -33.11 34.84 -24.72
CA ALA A 129 -33.90 34.39 -23.58
C ALA A 129 -34.78 33.13 -23.81
N LYS A 130 -34.92 32.29 -22.75
CA LYS A 130 -36.13 31.64 -22.11
C LYS A 130 -37.27 31.03 -22.99
N PRO A 131 -38.21 30.16 -22.47
CA PRO A 131 -38.19 28.93 -21.61
C PRO A 131 -38.89 27.65 -22.22
N THR A 132 -38.59 26.45 -21.64
CA THR A 132 -39.37 25.19 -21.31
C THR A 132 -40.61 24.72 -22.14
N PRO A 133 -41.02 23.40 -22.28
CA PRO A 133 -40.85 22.25 -21.34
C PRO A 133 -40.65 20.79 -21.90
N THR A 134 -40.54 19.84 -20.95
CA THR A 134 -40.35 18.36 -20.85
C THR A 134 -41.28 17.45 -21.71
N PRO A 135 -41.11 16.08 -21.88
CA PRO A 135 -41.00 15.05 -20.79
C PRO A 135 -40.32 13.66 -21.05
N LYS A 136 -40.10 12.90 -19.94
CA LYS A 136 -40.08 11.41 -19.74
C LYS A 136 -38.94 10.58 -20.42
N GLN A 137 -38.36 9.51 -19.86
CA GLN A 137 -38.83 8.53 -18.86
C GLN A 137 -37.68 7.67 -18.26
N ALA A 138 -37.97 7.06 -17.10
CA ALA A 138 -37.23 6.16 -16.20
C ALA A 138 -36.38 4.98 -16.77
N ALA A 139 -35.36 4.51 -16.02
CA ALA A 139 -35.45 3.30 -15.19
C ALA A 139 -34.11 2.86 -14.49
N ALA A 140 -34.19 2.75 -13.16
CA ALA A 140 -33.57 1.76 -12.24
C ALA A 140 -32.08 1.35 -12.34
N ALA A 141 -31.28 1.78 -11.35
CA ALA A 141 -30.07 1.07 -10.90
C ALA A 141 -30.17 0.75 -9.40
N LYS A 142 -30.04 -0.54 -9.07
CA LYS A 142 -30.07 -1.12 -7.71
C LYS A 142 -28.63 -1.16 -7.15
N PRO A 143 -28.41 -0.95 -5.84
CA PRO A 143 -27.08 -0.70 -5.28
C PRO A 143 -26.27 -1.99 -5.09
N GLN A 144 -24.97 -1.95 -5.39
CA GLN A 144 -24.02 -3.01 -5.05
C GLN A 144 -23.34 -2.73 -3.69
N PRO A 145 -23.10 -3.75 -2.86
CA PRO A 145 -22.80 -3.60 -1.44
C PRO A 145 -21.32 -3.28 -1.17
N ALA A 146 -21.12 -2.59 -0.05
CA ALA A 146 -19.85 -2.30 0.57
C ALA A 146 -19.04 -3.58 0.85
N GLY A 147 -17.90 -3.71 0.16
CA GLY A 147 -16.84 -4.66 0.52
C GLY A 147 -15.96 -4.05 1.59
N ALA A 148 -15.93 -4.68 2.76
CA ALA A 148 -15.12 -4.31 3.90
C ALA A 148 -13.61 -4.38 3.56
N GLY A 149 -12.97 -3.22 3.45
CA GLY A 149 -11.51 -3.09 3.40
C GLY A 149 -10.92 -3.04 4.80
N THR A 150 -10.07 -4.01 5.13
CA THR A 150 -9.18 -3.99 6.30
C THR A 150 -7.92 -3.17 5.97
N PRO A 151 -7.35 -2.41 6.93
CA PRO A 151 -6.59 -1.20 6.65
C PRO A 151 -5.08 -1.43 6.73
N GLY A 152 -4.35 -0.90 5.75
CA GLY A 152 -2.90 -0.76 5.83
C GLY A 152 -2.28 -0.34 4.51
N ALA A 153 -1.63 0.83 4.51
CA ALA A 153 -0.76 1.35 3.46
C ALA A 153 -1.39 1.88 2.15
N ALA A 154 -2.63 2.37 2.18
CA ALA A 154 -3.08 3.33 1.16
C ALA A 154 -2.76 4.77 1.62
N GLY A 155 -2.39 5.63 0.67
CA GLY A 155 -2.24 7.08 0.84
C GLY A 155 -3.40 7.70 1.63
N TRP A 156 -3.20 8.92 2.12
CA TRP A 156 -4.21 9.60 2.93
C TRP A 156 -5.53 9.70 2.18
N THR A 157 -6.55 8.98 2.65
CA THR A 157 -7.88 9.10 2.06
C THR A 157 -8.53 10.39 2.53
N ALA A 158 -9.44 10.96 1.74
CA ALA A 158 -10.18 12.17 2.13
C ALA A 158 -10.86 12.03 3.51
N ALA A 159 -11.30 10.82 3.88
CA ALA A 159 -11.85 10.53 5.20
C ALA A 159 -10.80 10.62 6.32
N GLN A 160 -9.59 10.11 6.07
CA GLN A 160 -8.46 10.19 7.01
C GLN A 160 -7.93 11.61 7.17
N GLU A 161 -7.85 12.38 6.07
CA GLU A 161 -7.46 13.79 6.12
C GLU A 161 -8.47 14.64 6.89
N ALA A 162 -9.77 14.43 6.65
CA ALA A 162 -10.84 15.10 7.39
C ALA A 162 -10.77 14.74 8.88
N ALA A 163 -10.50 13.48 9.21
CA ALA A 163 -10.29 13.04 10.59
C ALA A 163 -9.04 13.67 11.22
N LEU A 164 -7.94 13.83 10.47
CA LEU A 164 -6.72 14.46 10.91
C LEU A 164 -6.91 15.95 11.21
N LYS A 165 -7.48 16.71 10.26
CA LYS A 165 -7.78 18.13 10.42
C LYS A 165 -8.68 18.35 11.64
N LYS A 166 -9.73 17.54 11.79
CA LYS A 166 -10.66 17.62 12.92
C LYS A 166 -10.00 17.27 14.26
N ALA A 167 -9.21 16.20 14.31
CA ALA A 167 -8.52 15.77 15.53
C ALA A 167 -7.43 16.75 15.96
N ALA A 168 -6.71 17.33 15.00
CA ALA A 168 -5.72 18.37 15.24
C ALA A 168 -6.37 19.68 15.71
N ALA A 169 -7.50 20.10 15.14
CA ALA A 169 -8.22 21.30 15.60
C ALA A 169 -8.82 21.13 17.01
N ALA A 170 -9.24 19.91 17.38
CA ALA A 170 -9.80 19.62 18.70
C ALA A 170 -8.75 19.39 19.79
N THR A 171 -7.48 19.23 19.43
CA THR A 171 -6.38 19.09 20.38
C THR A 171 -5.68 20.43 20.46
N ASP A 172 -5.17 20.84 21.63
CA ASP A 172 -4.44 22.11 21.75
C ASP A 172 -2.95 21.94 21.39
N ALA A 173 -2.31 23.00 20.88
CA ALA A 173 -0.91 22.95 20.43
C ALA A 173 0.09 22.70 21.58
N SER A 174 -0.27 23.10 22.81
CA SER A 174 0.54 22.93 24.02
C SER A 174 0.26 21.61 24.75
N THR A 175 -0.60 20.75 24.20
CA THR A 175 -0.92 19.45 24.81
C THR A 175 0.25 18.46 24.66
N PRO A 176 0.77 17.88 25.76
CA PRO A 176 1.75 16.79 25.70
C PRO A 176 1.18 15.60 24.93
N ASN A 177 2.00 14.97 24.07
CA ASN A 177 1.59 13.84 23.23
C ASN A 177 0.43 14.14 22.26
N ARG A 178 0.25 15.40 21.84
CA ARG A 178 -0.74 15.85 20.84
C ARG A 178 -0.88 14.87 19.68
N TRP A 179 0.21 14.54 19.00
CA TRP A 179 0.19 13.70 17.80
C TRP A 179 -0.14 12.23 18.06
N ALA A 180 0.14 11.71 19.25
CA ALA A 180 -0.29 10.36 19.63
C ALA A 180 -1.81 10.31 19.81
N LYS A 181 -2.40 11.33 20.46
CA LYS A 181 -3.86 11.44 20.61
C LYS A 181 -4.57 11.70 19.28
N VAL A 182 -3.93 12.45 18.38
CA VAL A 182 -4.44 12.70 17.02
C VAL A 182 -4.42 11.40 16.21
N ALA A 183 -3.34 10.63 16.25
CA ALA A 183 -3.22 9.35 15.54
C ALA A 183 -4.28 8.34 15.99
N GLU A 184 -4.54 8.25 17.29
CA GLU A 184 -5.60 7.39 17.84
C GLU A 184 -7.00 7.74 17.28
N LYS A 185 -7.26 9.04 17.07
CA LYS A 185 -8.54 9.53 16.52
C LYS A 185 -8.66 9.42 15.00
N VAL A 186 -7.54 9.45 14.27
CA VAL A 186 -7.50 9.28 12.81
C VAL A 186 -7.78 7.83 12.42
N GLY A 187 -7.29 6.87 13.23
CA GLY A 187 -7.50 5.44 12.98
C GLY A 187 -6.74 4.92 11.75
N GLY A 188 -6.98 3.64 11.39
CA GLY A 188 -6.41 3.05 10.17
C GLY A 188 -4.89 2.80 10.17
N GLY A 189 -4.28 2.65 11.36
CA GLY A 189 -2.86 2.32 11.48
C GLY A 189 -1.87 3.46 11.23
N LYS A 190 -2.35 4.71 11.15
CA LYS A 190 -1.48 5.89 10.93
C LYS A 190 -0.69 6.21 12.21
N SER A 191 0.62 6.41 12.07
CA SER A 191 1.51 6.75 13.18
C SER A 191 1.43 8.24 13.57
N LYS A 192 1.91 8.59 14.77
CA LYS A 192 2.02 9.98 15.23
C LYS A 192 2.87 10.84 14.27
N ASP A 193 3.92 10.25 13.71
CA ASP A 193 4.85 10.93 12.80
C ASP A 193 4.21 11.16 11.42
N ALA A 194 3.43 10.20 10.92
CA ALA A 194 2.64 10.36 9.70
C ALA A 194 1.59 11.46 9.84
N CYS A 195 0.87 11.50 10.98
CA CYS A 195 -0.13 12.54 11.25
C CYS A 195 0.50 13.95 11.32
N LYS A 196 1.68 14.06 11.94
CA LYS A 196 2.40 15.34 12.06
C LYS A 196 2.92 15.82 10.70
N LYS A 197 3.52 14.93 9.90
CA LYS A 197 4.03 15.24 8.55
C LYS A 197 2.89 15.74 7.67
N HIS A 198 1.81 14.98 7.60
CA HIS A 198 0.69 15.29 6.71
C HIS A 198 -0.09 16.55 7.12
N PHE A 199 -0.26 16.80 8.43
CA PHE A 199 -0.88 18.05 8.88
C PHE A 199 -0.03 19.29 8.51
N LYS A 200 1.30 19.17 8.49
CA LYS A 200 2.20 20.25 8.08
C LYS A 200 2.08 20.55 6.58
N GLU A 201 1.97 19.49 5.75
CA GLU A 201 1.76 19.60 4.30
C GLU A 201 0.42 20.28 3.97
N LEU A 202 -0.65 19.92 4.71
CA LEU A 202 -1.98 20.50 4.56
C LEU A 202 -2.09 21.99 4.94
N GLY A 203 -1.13 22.51 5.72
CA GLY A 203 -1.08 23.93 6.11
C GLY A 203 -0.05 24.75 5.33
N ALA A 204 0.67 24.13 4.40
CA ALA A 204 1.66 24.78 3.54
C ALA A 204 1.11 25.16 2.15
N LYS A 205 -0.11 24.72 1.82
CA LYS A 205 -0.93 25.22 0.69
C LYS A 205 -1.84 26.34 1.18
#